data_AF-A0A8S3QGX8-F1
#
_entry.id   AF-A0A8S3QGX8-F1
#
_cell.length_a   1.000
_cell.length_b   1.000
_cell.length_c   1.000
_cell.angle_alpha   90.00
_cell.angle_beta   90.00
_cell.angle_gamma   90.00
#
_symmetry.space_group_name_H-M   'P 1'
#
loop_
_entity.id
_entity.type
_entity.pdbx_description
1 polymer ?
#
loop_
_entity_poly.entity_id
_entity_poly.type
_entity_poly.pdbx_seq_one_letter_code
_entity_poly.pdbx_strand_id
1 'polypeptide(L)'
;MLHGKGYDRWFDKSFTLVVASNGRIGFNAEHSWADAPIMAHLWEFSLSEEFQMGYTDDGHTIGTPEICPNPIKLEWEFPKPCLQVIENCLEVATQLLNDVDLHLLYHNQYGKGFMKSVKMSPDAYIQLSLQLAYYRTAKKFDLTYESSMTRLFREGRTETVRSCTNKERIKLMKLAAEEHQQGYRNAMSGHGIDRHLFCLYVVSKYLGEDSPFLTEVLSSPWRLSTSQTPHQQTNKLDLMKHPEHISAGGGFGPVADDGYGVSYIIAGEDVIFFHVSCKNSCPTTGARKFAEQIQKALADVKNMFEAKDS
;
A
#
# COMPACT_ATOMS: atom_id res chain seq x y z
N MET A 1 6.87 12.15 -2.21
CA MET A 1 7.59 10.99 -1.66
C MET A 1 7.70 9.85 -2.67
N LEU A 2 6.58 9.43 -3.28
CA LEU A 2 6.52 8.28 -4.20
C LEU A 2 7.61 8.27 -5.29
N HIS A 3 7.77 9.36 -6.03
CA HIS A 3 8.69 9.40 -7.19
C HIS A 3 9.72 10.54 -7.20
N GLY A 4 9.59 11.54 -6.33
CA GLY A 4 10.48 12.70 -6.33
C GLY A 4 10.39 13.49 -7.64
N LYS A 5 11.53 13.97 -8.13
CA LYS A 5 11.66 14.76 -9.37
C LYS A 5 12.23 13.95 -10.55
N GLY A 6 12.48 12.66 -10.35
CA GLY A 6 13.07 11.78 -11.38
C GLY A 6 14.61 11.81 -11.44
N TYR A 7 15.27 12.72 -10.72
CA TYR A 7 16.73 12.84 -10.68
C TYR A 7 17.29 13.02 -9.26
N ASP A 8 16.44 12.96 -8.24
CA ASP A 8 16.80 13.19 -6.83
C ASP A 8 16.65 11.93 -5.97
N ARG A 9 16.63 10.73 -6.59
CA ARG A 9 16.43 9.44 -5.94
C ARG A 9 17.35 8.38 -6.54
N TRP A 10 17.67 7.37 -5.72
CA TRP A 10 18.37 6.16 -6.16
C TRP A 10 17.44 4.96 -5.95
N PHE A 11 16.66 4.61 -6.97
CA PHE A 11 15.59 3.60 -6.84
C PHE A 11 16.12 2.17 -6.65
N ASP A 12 17.35 1.87 -7.06
CA ASP A 12 17.97 0.55 -6.85
C ASP A 12 18.38 0.34 -5.38
N LYS A 13 18.39 1.39 -4.55
CA LYS A 13 18.71 1.25 -3.14
C LYS A 13 17.48 0.73 -2.41
N SER A 14 17.68 -0.27 -1.54
CA SER A 14 16.64 -0.90 -0.71
C SER A 14 15.63 0.09 -0.14
N PHE A 15 16.12 1.21 0.42
CA PHE A 15 15.29 2.37 0.68
C PHE A 15 16.12 3.66 0.58
N THR A 16 15.43 4.77 0.35
CA THR A 16 15.97 6.13 0.37
C THR A 16 15.16 6.97 1.36
N LEU A 17 15.82 7.49 2.41
CA LEU A 17 15.24 8.49 3.30
C LEU A 17 15.13 9.83 2.55
N VAL A 18 13.97 10.47 2.64
CA VAL A 18 13.67 11.73 1.95
C VAL A 18 13.32 12.78 2.99
N VAL A 19 14.11 13.85 3.02
CA VAL A 19 13.85 15.05 3.82
C VAL A 19 13.59 16.21 2.85
N ALA A 20 12.35 16.67 2.79
CA ALA A 20 11.97 17.78 1.92
C ALA A 20 12.32 19.13 2.57
N SER A 21 12.53 20.16 1.74
CA SER A 21 12.85 21.52 2.22
C SER A 21 11.76 22.16 3.07
N ASN A 22 10.53 21.64 3.03
CA ASN A 22 9.43 22.06 3.90
C ASN A 22 9.31 21.22 5.18
N GLY A 23 10.35 20.46 5.55
CA GLY A 23 10.40 19.64 6.75
C GLY A 23 9.61 18.33 6.67
N ARG A 24 8.97 18.01 5.53
CA ARG A 24 8.30 16.70 5.38
C ARG A 24 9.32 15.59 5.21
N ILE A 25 9.19 14.54 6.02
CA ILE A 25 10.07 13.38 5.99
C ILE A 25 9.28 12.14 5.55
N GLY A 26 9.93 11.24 4.84
CA GLY A 26 9.38 9.95 4.44
C GLY A 26 10.47 9.11 3.79
N PHE A 27 10.10 7.98 3.18
CA PHE A 27 11.03 7.15 2.45
C PHE A 27 10.42 6.65 1.15
N ASN A 28 11.31 6.33 0.19
CA ASN A 28 11.00 5.45 -0.92
C ASN A 28 11.64 4.09 -0.62
N ALA A 29 10.96 2.99 -0.92
CA ALA A 29 11.46 1.64 -0.70
C ALA A 29 11.38 0.85 -2.00
N GLU A 30 12.50 0.25 -2.38
CA GLU A 30 12.54 -0.77 -3.43
C GLU A 30 11.89 -2.04 -2.87
N HIS A 31 10.96 -2.64 -3.59
CA HIS A 31 10.06 -3.64 -3.03
C HIS A 31 10.57 -5.09 -3.18
N SER A 32 11.63 -5.32 -3.96
CA SER A 32 12.15 -6.67 -4.22
C SER A 32 12.72 -7.35 -2.97
N TRP A 33 13.26 -6.59 -2.01
CA TRP A 33 13.94 -7.15 -0.83
C TRP A 33 13.02 -7.29 0.41
N ALA A 34 11.98 -6.45 0.53
CA ALA A 34 11.09 -6.45 1.70
C ALA A 34 9.67 -5.99 1.37
N ASP A 35 8.76 -6.32 2.28
CA ASP A 35 7.37 -5.86 2.24
C ASP A 35 7.13 -4.70 3.22
N ALA A 36 6.02 -3.98 3.04
CA ALA A 36 5.66 -2.77 3.79
C ALA A 36 5.83 -2.86 5.33
N PRO A 37 5.53 -3.97 6.03
CA PRO A 37 5.69 -4.07 7.48
C PRO A 37 7.13 -3.85 7.97
N ILE A 38 8.14 -4.22 7.17
CA ILE A 38 9.55 -4.01 7.52
C ILE A 38 9.87 -2.51 7.54
N MET A 39 9.36 -1.79 6.55
CA MET A 39 9.52 -0.34 6.47
C MET A 39 8.67 0.39 7.52
N ALA A 40 7.47 -0.11 7.82
CA ALA A 40 6.64 0.41 8.91
C ALA A 40 7.33 0.25 10.27
N HIS A 41 7.96 -0.91 10.52
CA HIS A 41 8.77 -1.13 11.72
C HIS A 41 9.94 -0.14 11.80
N LEU A 42 10.71 0.04 10.73
CA LEU A 42 11.82 1.00 10.68
C LEU A 42 11.32 2.42 11.01
N TRP A 43 10.19 2.82 10.42
CA TRP A 43 9.60 4.15 10.62
C TRP A 43 9.16 4.36 12.06
N GLU A 44 8.36 3.44 12.61
CA GLU A 44 7.89 3.51 13.99
C GLU A 44 9.03 3.47 15.00
N PHE A 45 10.06 2.64 14.76
CA PHE A 45 11.24 2.60 15.60
C PHE A 45 11.96 3.96 15.59
N SER A 46 12.19 4.52 14.39
CA SER A 46 12.90 5.80 14.25
C SER A 46 12.15 6.95 14.95
N LEU A 47 10.83 7.02 14.77
CA LEU A 47 9.98 7.96 15.51
C LEU A 47 10.05 7.73 17.02
N SER A 48 10.06 6.46 17.46
CA SER A 48 10.14 6.12 18.88
C SER A 48 11.46 6.57 19.54
N GLU A 49 12.59 6.44 18.83
CA GLU A 49 13.89 6.87 19.33
C GLU A 49 14.00 8.40 19.43
N GLU A 50 13.32 9.13 18.53
CA GLU A 50 13.26 10.60 18.57
C GLU A 50 12.76 11.11 19.93
N PHE A 51 11.75 10.45 20.52
CA PHE A 51 11.23 10.80 21.86
C PHE A 51 12.27 10.62 22.98
N GLN A 52 13.16 9.64 22.83
CA GLN A 52 14.12 9.30 23.87
C GLN A 52 15.38 10.16 23.77
N MET A 53 15.79 10.49 22.55
CA MET A 53 17.02 11.25 22.29
C MET A 53 16.80 12.76 22.47
N GLY A 54 15.64 13.28 22.06
CA GLY A 54 15.24 14.67 22.29
C GLY A 54 16.10 15.71 21.57
N TYR A 55 15.63 16.96 21.67
CA TYR A 55 16.28 18.12 21.07
C TYR A 55 16.46 19.23 22.11
N THR A 56 17.50 20.03 21.91
CA THR A 56 17.75 21.28 22.61
C THR A 56 16.81 22.38 22.11
N ASP A 57 16.68 23.49 22.85
CA ASP A 57 15.73 24.58 22.53
C ASP A 57 15.99 25.26 21.18
N ASP A 58 17.22 25.16 20.65
CA ASP A 58 17.63 25.64 19.33
C ASP A 58 17.51 24.59 18.22
N GLY A 59 16.99 23.40 18.54
CA GLY A 59 16.66 22.33 17.60
C GLY A 59 17.78 21.34 17.30
N HIS A 60 18.91 21.39 18.02
CA HIS A 60 19.97 20.38 17.89
C HIS A 60 19.66 19.10 18.68
N THR A 61 20.10 17.95 18.19
CA THR A 61 20.02 16.68 18.93
C THR A 61 20.78 16.77 20.25
N ILE A 62 20.20 16.29 21.35
CA ILE A 62 20.89 16.25 22.65
C ILE A 62 22.04 15.24 22.59
N GLY A 63 23.25 15.68 22.93
CA GLY A 63 24.46 14.85 22.92
C GLY A 63 25.70 15.65 22.53
N THR A 64 26.88 15.03 22.62
CA THR A 64 28.13 15.62 22.12
C THR A 64 28.55 14.89 20.86
N PRO A 65 28.72 15.57 19.70
CA PRO A 65 29.21 14.92 18.49
C PRO A 65 30.63 14.38 18.71
N GLU A 66 30.79 13.06 18.66
CA GLU A 66 32.12 12.43 18.78
C GLU A 66 32.89 12.48 17.45
N ILE A 67 32.17 12.41 16.33
CA ILE A 67 32.72 12.40 14.98
C ILE A 67 31.87 13.31 14.09
N CYS A 68 32.52 14.24 13.40
CA CYS A 68 31.90 15.07 12.37
C CYS A 68 32.55 14.74 11.01
N PRO A 69 32.02 13.75 10.26
CA PRO A 69 32.60 13.39 8.98
C PRO A 69 32.38 14.51 7.96
N ASN A 70 33.38 14.78 7.14
CA ASN A 70 33.23 15.68 6.00
C ASN A 70 32.56 14.93 4.84
N PRO A 71 31.38 15.36 4.35
CA PRO A 71 30.73 14.72 3.21
C PRO A 71 31.63 14.77 1.98
N ILE A 72 31.79 13.62 1.32
CA ILE A 72 32.55 13.51 0.07
C ILE A 72 31.54 13.53 -1.08
N LYS A 73 31.71 14.50 -1.98
CA LYS A 73 30.94 14.53 -3.23
C LYS A 73 31.40 13.38 -4.12
N LEU A 74 30.47 12.54 -4.57
CA LEU A 74 30.74 11.53 -5.58
C LEU A 74 30.83 12.22 -6.95
N GLU A 75 31.95 12.06 -7.63
CA GLU A 75 32.21 12.62 -8.95
C GLU A 75 32.22 11.49 -10.00
N TRP A 76 31.67 11.79 -11.17
CA TRP A 76 31.49 10.84 -12.24
C TRP A 76 31.93 11.46 -13.56
N GLU A 77 32.69 10.72 -14.35
CA GLU A 77 33.03 11.08 -15.73
C GLU A 77 32.14 10.27 -16.67
N PHE A 78 31.21 10.94 -17.35
CA PHE A 78 30.29 10.29 -18.27
C PHE A 78 30.70 10.52 -19.74
N PRO A 79 30.91 9.45 -20.52
CA PRO A 79 31.08 9.56 -21.97
C PRO A 79 29.85 10.19 -22.63
N LYS A 80 30.03 10.89 -23.77
CA LYS A 80 28.91 11.52 -24.52
C LYS A 80 27.72 10.57 -24.79
N PRO A 81 27.92 9.29 -25.18
CA PRO A 81 26.80 8.36 -25.35
C PRO A 81 25.99 8.12 -24.07
N CYS A 82 26.63 8.15 -22.89
CA CYS A 82 25.95 7.98 -21.61
C CYS A 82 25.09 9.19 -21.25
N LEU A 83 25.56 10.40 -21.56
CA LEU A 83 24.78 11.64 -21.36
C LEU A 83 23.47 11.61 -22.14
N GLN A 84 23.49 11.15 -23.39
CA GLN A 84 22.27 10.98 -24.20
C GLN A 84 21.29 9.97 -23.57
N VAL A 85 21.81 8.87 -22.99
CA VAL A 85 20.97 7.89 -22.29
C VAL A 85 20.32 8.52 -21.06
N ILE A 86 21.06 9.31 -20.28
CA ILE A 86 20.54 10.01 -19.09
C ILE A 86 19.40 10.96 -19.49
N GLU A 87 19.58 11.73 -20.56
CA GLU A 87 18.55 12.65 -21.08
C GLU A 87 17.28 11.88 -21.49
N ASN A 88 17.43 10.81 -22.27
CA ASN A 88 16.30 9.96 -22.69
C ASN A 88 15.59 9.32 -21.47
N CYS A 89 16.36 8.82 -20.50
CA CYS A 89 15.80 8.25 -19.27
C CYS A 89 15.04 9.31 -18.46
N LEU A 90 15.52 10.55 -18.43
CA LEU A 90 14.83 11.64 -17.76
C LEU A 90 13.52 12.01 -18.46
N GLU A 91 13.46 11.98 -19.79
CA GLU A 91 12.23 12.18 -20.56
C GLU A 91 11.20 11.09 -20.24
N VAL A 92 11.61 9.82 -20.27
CA VAL A 92 10.74 8.69 -19.91
C VAL A 92 10.26 8.81 -18.46
N ALA A 93 11.18 9.08 -17.53
CA ALA A 93 10.83 9.26 -16.12
C ALA A 93 9.79 10.38 -15.98
N THR A 94 10.04 11.55 -16.57
CA THR A 94 9.15 12.71 -16.51
C THR A 94 7.74 12.38 -17.01
N GLN A 95 7.62 11.65 -18.11
CA GLN A 95 6.31 11.19 -18.61
C GLN A 95 5.61 10.28 -17.60
N LEU A 96 6.32 9.27 -17.06
CA LEU A 96 5.76 8.37 -16.05
C LEU A 96 5.34 9.11 -14.78
N LEU A 97 6.13 10.09 -14.31
CA LEU A 97 5.83 10.83 -13.09
C LEU A 97 4.58 11.70 -13.25
N ASN A 98 4.46 12.38 -14.40
CA ASN A 98 3.29 13.22 -14.69
C ASN A 98 2.02 12.41 -14.95
N ASP A 99 2.16 11.12 -15.25
CA ASP A 99 1.02 10.23 -15.47
C ASP A 99 0.43 9.65 -14.17
N VAL A 100 1.04 9.89 -13.00
CA VAL A 100 0.49 9.41 -11.72
C VAL A 100 -0.57 10.39 -11.18
N ASP A 101 -1.79 9.90 -10.94
CA ASP A 101 -2.78 10.53 -10.08
C ASP A 101 -2.72 9.88 -8.70
N LEU A 102 -2.61 10.68 -7.63
CA LEU A 102 -2.54 10.20 -6.24
C LEU A 102 -3.42 11.07 -5.35
N HIS A 103 -4.31 10.43 -4.60
CA HIS A 103 -5.17 11.09 -3.63
C HIS A 103 -5.06 10.41 -2.26
N LEU A 104 -4.76 11.21 -1.22
CA LEU A 104 -4.79 10.77 0.16
C LEU A 104 -6.16 11.10 0.77
N LEU A 105 -6.93 10.06 1.07
CA LEU A 105 -8.19 10.18 1.81
C LEU A 105 -7.92 9.96 3.30
N TYR A 106 -8.27 10.97 4.10
CA TYR A 106 -8.32 10.90 5.56
C TYR A 106 -9.76 10.67 6.01
N HIS A 107 -10.02 9.48 6.54
CA HIS A 107 -11.32 9.09 7.09
C HIS A 107 -11.25 9.10 8.61
N ASN A 108 -12.09 9.92 9.24
CA ASN A 108 -12.16 10.08 10.70
C ASN A 108 -13.59 10.01 11.24
N GLN A 109 -14.53 9.49 10.44
CA GLN A 109 -15.93 9.38 10.86
C GLN A 109 -16.15 8.16 11.77
N TYR A 110 -15.34 7.11 11.60
CA TYR A 110 -15.23 5.92 12.45
C TYR A 110 -13.99 5.11 12.01
N GLY A 111 -13.64 4.07 12.76
CA GLY A 111 -12.56 3.16 12.37
C GLY A 111 -12.79 1.74 12.86
N LYS A 112 -11.70 1.05 13.21
CA LYS A 112 -11.76 -0.34 13.67
C LYS A 112 -12.62 -0.53 14.92
N GLY A 113 -12.80 0.50 15.75
CA GLY A 113 -13.63 0.43 16.95
C GLY A 113 -15.08 0.11 16.61
N PHE A 114 -15.66 0.83 15.66
CA PHE A 114 -16.99 0.56 15.11
C PHE A 114 -17.04 -0.79 14.38
N MET A 115 -16.06 -1.09 13.52
CA MET A 115 -16.06 -2.35 12.75
C MET A 115 -16.08 -3.57 13.69
N LYS A 116 -15.35 -3.50 14.81
CA LYS A 116 -15.36 -4.54 15.85
C LYS A 116 -16.67 -4.60 16.62
N SER A 117 -17.32 -3.46 16.91
CA SER A 117 -18.59 -3.44 17.64
C SER A 117 -19.71 -4.18 16.88
N VAL A 118 -19.71 -4.11 15.55
CA VAL A 118 -20.63 -4.86 14.68
C VAL A 118 -20.18 -6.31 14.40
N LYS A 119 -19.10 -6.75 15.06
CA LYS A 119 -18.46 -8.08 14.95
C LYS A 119 -17.91 -8.38 13.55
N MET A 120 -17.20 -7.43 12.96
CA MET A 120 -16.51 -7.61 11.69
C MET A 120 -15.00 -7.39 11.82
N SER A 121 -14.23 -8.17 11.08
CA SER A 121 -12.80 -7.88 10.88
C SER A 121 -12.66 -6.52 10.20
N PRO A 122 -11.85 -5.58 10.73
CA PRO A 122 -11.64 -4.28 10.11
C PRO A 122 -11.12 -4.37 8.67
N ASP A 123 -10.23 -5.33 8.44
CA ASP A 123 -9.64 -5.62 7.14
C ASP A 123 -10.70 -6.08 6.12
N ALA A 124 -11.50 -7.09 6.49
CA ALA A 124 -12.62 -7.55 5.66
C ALA A 124 -13.68 -6.47 5.40
N TYR A 125 -13.97 -5.64 6.41
CA TYR A 125 -14.90 -4.52 6.26
C TYR A 125 -14.40 -3.53 5.19
N ILE A 126 -13.12 -3.16 5.26
CA ILE A 126 -12.52 -2.23 4.31
C ILE A 126 -12.48 -2.86 2.92
N GLN A 127 -12.03 -4.10 2.78
CA GLN A 127 -11.96 -4.78 1.48
C GLN A 127 -13.32 -4.86 0.78
N LEU A 128 -14.39 -5.23 1.51
CA LEU A 128 -15.74 -5.22 0.95
C LEU A 128 -16.23 -3.81 0.60
N SER A 129 -15.83 -2.79 1.37
CA SER A 129 -16.13 -1.40 1.05
C SER A 129 -15.40 -0.94 -0.22
N LEU A 130 -14.15 -1.39 -0.45
CA LEU A 130 -13.41 -1.15 -1.69
C LEU A 130 -14.08 -1.83 -2.88
N GLN A 131 -14.57 -3.07 -2.73
CA GLN A 131 -15.36 -3.75 -3.78
C GLN A 131 -16.62 -2.96 -4.15
N LEU A 132 -17.36 -2.47 -3.15
CA LEU A 132 -18.55 -1.66 -3.37
C LEU A 132 -18.23 -0.33 -4.06
N ALA A 133 -17.16 0.34 -3.64
CA ALA A 133 -16.68 1.57 -4.29
C ALA A 133 -16.30 1.32 -5.76
N TYR A 134 -15.62 0.21 -6.04
CA TYR A 134 -15.19 -0.15 -7.40
C TYR A 134 -16.40 -0.44 -8.28
N TYR A 135 -17.34 -1.26 -7.80
CA TYR A 135 -18.57 -1.58 -8.52
C TYR A 135 -19.38 -0.31 -8.85
N ARG A 136 -19.44 0.68 -7.96
CA ARG A 136 -20.14 1.95 -8.23
C ARG A 136 -19.54 2.72 -9.40
N THR A 137 -18.23 2.64 -9.57
CA THR A 137 -17.47 3.33 -10.61
C THR A 137 -17.49 2.54 -11.92
N ALA A 138 -17.08 1.27 -11.88
CA ALA A 138 -16.87 0.44 -13.05
C ALA A 138 -18.13 -0.31 -13.53
N LYS A 139 -19.19 -0.36 -12.71
CA LYS A 139 -20.43 -1.14 -12.94
C LYS A 139 -20.22 -2.65 -13.14
N LYS A 140 -19.03 -3.14 -12.81
CA LYS A 140 -18.63 -4.54 -12.80
C LYS A 140 -17.68 -4.77 -11.64
N PHE A 141 -17.59 -6.02 -11.20
CA PHE A 141 -16.47 -6.46 -10.37
C PHE A 141 -15.28 -6.82 -11.26
N ASP A 142 -14.08 -6.73 -10.70
CA ASP A 142 -12.84 -7.13 -11.37
C ASP A 142 -11.92 -7.82 -10.37
N LEU A 143 -10.87 -8.47 -10.87
CA LEU A 143 -9.91 -9.14 -10.01
C LEU A 143 -9.26 -8.13 -9.07
N THR A 144 -9.35 -8.44 -7.77
CA THR A 144 -8.74 -7.64 -6.72
C THR A 144 -7.58 -8.41 -6.11
N TYR A 145 -6.39 -7.82 -6.22
CA TYR A 145 -5.20 -8.28 -5.54
C TYR A 145 -5.18 -7.69 -4.13
N GLU A 146 -5.01 -8.54 -3.13
CA GLU A 146 -4.70 -8.13 -1.76
C GLU A 146 -3.50 -8.93 -1.28
N SER A 147 -2.51 -8.22 -0.73
CA SER A 147 -1.32 -8.86 -0.18
C SER A 147 -1.61 -9.50 1.18
N SER A 148 -1.25 -10.77 1.34
CA SER A 148 -1.31 -11.49 2.62
C SER A 148 0.06 -12.07 2.96
N MET A 149 0.53 -11.86 4.19
CA MET A 149 1.89 -12.26 4.59
C MET A 149 1.99 -13.75 4.86
N THR A 150 3.05 -14.39 4.36
CA THR A 150 3.33 -15.82 4.57
C THR A 150 4.51 -16.05 5.54
N ARG A 151 4.74 -15.11 6.47
CA ARG A 151 5.88 -15.11 7.43
C ARG A 151 5.91 -16.28 8.42
N LEU A 152 4.89 -17.14 8.41
CA LEU A 152 4.90 -18.43 9.14
C LEU A 152 5.89 -19.44 8.51
N PHE A 153 6.23 -19.24 7.24
CA PHE A 153 7.16 -20.08 6.49
C PHE A 153 8.54 -19.42 6.38
N ARG A 154 9.59 -20.23 6.30
CA ARG A 154 10.95 -19.76 6.02
C ARG A 154 10.97 -18.99 4.70
N GLU A 155 11.57 -17.79 4.70
CA GLU A 155 11.67 -16.90 3.53
C GLU A 155 10.29 -16.47 2.97
N GLY A 156 9.23 -16.62 3.78
CA GLY A 156 7.89 -16.19 3.42
C GLY A 156 7.80 -14.69 3.16
N ARG A 157 7.29 -14.33 1.97
CA ARG A 157 6.94 -12.98 1.56
C ARG A 157 5.42 -12.81 1.63
N THR A 158 4.76 -12.93 0.48
CA THR A 158 3.32 -12.70 0.35
C THR A 158 2.65 -13.75 -0.53
N GLU A 159 1.36 -13.97 -0.27
CA GLU A 159 0.38 -14.64 -1.15
C GLU A 159 -0.74 -13.64 -1.49
N THR A 160 -1.54 -13.93 -2.52
CA THR A 160 -2.69 -13.13 -2.96
C THR A 160 -3.99 -13.60 -2.31
N VAL A 161 -4.76 -12.64 -1.77
CA VAL A 161 -6.16 -12.85 -1.38
C VAL A 161 -7.06 -12.25 -2.45
N ARG A 162 -7.98 -13.06 -2.98
CA ARG A 162 -8.95 -12.63 -3.98
C ARG A 162 -10.18 -12.05 -3.28
N SER A 163 -10.14 -10.75 -3.02
CA SER A 163 -11.13 -10.04 -2.18
C SER A 163 -12.55 -9.94 -2.77
N CYS A 164 -12.72 -10.16 -4.09
CA CYS A 164 -14.02 -10.11 -4.74
C CYS A 164 -14.81 -11.43 -4.56
N THR A 165 -15.83 -11.44 -3.71
CA THR A 165 -16.71 -12.61 -3.46
C THR A 165 -18.19 -12.28 -3.75
N ASN A 166 -18.98 -13.24 -4.26
CA ASN A 166 -20.36 -13.02 -4.75
C ASN A 166 -21.43 -13.18 -3.67
N LYS A 167 -21.84 -12.15 -2.90
CA LYS A 167 -23.01 -12.22 -1.95
C LYS A 167 -23.68 -10.83 -1.61
N GLU A 168 -24.94 -10.73 -1.11
CA GLU A 168 -25.80 -9.48 -0.90
C GLU A 168 -26.18 -8.91 0.54
N ARG A 169 -26.28 -7.57 0.67
CA ARG A 169 -26.76 -6.76 1.84
C ARG A 169 -26.12 -7.10 3.20
N ILE A 170 -26.83 -7.39 4.30
CA ILE A 170 -26.20 -7.45 5.66
C ILE A 170 -25.70 -8.83 6.05
N LYS A 171 -26.62 -9.82 6.05
CA LYS A 171 -26.26 -11.21 6.35
C LYS A 171 -25.13 -11.63 5.43
N LEU A 172 -25.17 -11.19 4.18
CA LEU A 172 -24.16 -11.56 3.24
C LEU A 172 -22.94 -10.66 3.27
N MET A 173 -23.00 -9.42 3.76
CA MET A 173 -21.77 -8.70 4.11
C MET A 173 -21.00 -9.42 5.23
N LYS A 174 -21.69 -9.94 6.25
CA LYS A 174 -21.06 -10.78 7.26
C LYS A 174 -20.51 -12.08 6.67
N LEU A 175 -21.29 -12.79 5.85
CA LEU A 175 -20.81 -14.00 5.18
C LEU A 175 -19.65 -13.71 4.22
N ALA A 176 -19.68 -12.61 3.47
CA ALA A 176 -18.60 -12.21 2.57
C ALA A 176 -17.34 -11.84 3.36
N ALA A 177 -17.49 -11.22 4.53
CA ALA A 177 -16.37 -10.95 5.42
C ALA A 177 -15.80 -12.23 6.03
N GLU A 178 -16.65 -13.21 6.36
CA GLU A 178 -16.22 -14.53 6.82
C GLU A 178 -15.47 -15.30 5.72
N GLU A 179 -15.97 -15.28 4.48
CA GLU A 179 -15.27 -15.86 3.31
C GLU A 179 -13.94 -15.17 3.06
N HIS A 180 -13.91 -13.84 3.06
CA HIS A 180 -12.70 -13.05 2.92
C HIS A 180 -11.66 -13.45 3.97
N GLN A 181 -12.08 -13.51 5.24
CA GLN A 181 -11.22 -13.90 6.34
C GLN A 181 -10.73 -15.35 6.22
N GLN A 182 -11.56 -16.26 5.71
CA GLN A 182 -11.13 -17.62 5.42
C GLN A 182 -10.09 -17.66 4.29
N GLY A 183 -10.32 -16.92 3.20
CA GLY A 183 -9.37 -16.76 2.10
C GLY A 183 -8.04 -16.17 2.58
N TYR A 184 -8.08 -15.16 3.45
CA TYR A 184 -6.91 -14.55 4.07
C TYR A 184 -6.13 -15.56 4.93
N ARG A 185 -6.80 -16.35 5.77
CA ARG A 185 -6.16 -17.43 6.55
C ARG A 185 -5.57 -18.52 5.66
N ASN A 186 -6.26 -18.91 4.59
CA ASN A 186 -5.76 -19.88 3.62
C ASN A 186 -4.48 -19.34 2.96
N ALA A 187 -4.49 -18.10 2.48
CA ALA A 187 -3.32 -17.46 1.88
C ALA A 187 -2.12 -17.40 2.85
N MET A 188 -2.32 -16.89 4.07
CA MET A 188 -1.27 -16.83 5.10
C MET A 188 -0.68 -18.21 5.46
N SER A 189 -1.48 -19.27 5.37
CA SER A 189 -1.07 -20.64 5.66
C SER A 189 -0.62 -21.43 4.43
N GLY A 190 -0.34 -20.75 3.30
CA GLY A 190 0.21 -21.38 2.10
C GLY A 190 -0.80 -22.18 1.26
N HIS A 191 -2.10 -22.03 1.55
CA HIS A 191 -3.21 -22.64 0.79
C HIS A 191 -3.79 -21.68 -0.26
N GLY A 192 -3.10 -20.59 -0.57
CA GLY A 192 -3.43 -19.73 -1.72
C GLY A 192 -3.09 -20.41 -3.05
N ILE A 193 -3.59 -19.86 -4.15
CA ILE A 193 -3.41 -20.45 -5.48
C ILE A 193 -2.44 -19.66 -6.36
N ASP A 194 -2.27 -18.36 -6.11
CA ASP A 194 -1.59 -17.48 -7.06
C ASP A 194 -0.07 -17.76 -7.13
N ARG A 195 0.61 -17.99 -5.99
CA ARG A 195 2.02 -18.41 -6.03
C ARG A 195 2.20 -19.81 -6.62
N HIS A 196 1.24 -20.72 -6.39
CA HIS A 196 1.26 -22.06 -6.98
C HIS A 196 1.14 -21.98 -8.52
N LEU A 197 0.16 -21.23 -9.03
CA LEU A 197 -0.02 -21.00 -10.47
C LEU A 197 1.21 -20.31 -11.10
N PHE A 198 1.81 -19.34 -10.40
CA PHE A 198 3.05 -18.71 -10.85
C PHE A 198 4.22 -19.71 -10.93
N CYS A 199 4.37 -20.60 -9.94
CA CYS A 199 5.37 -21.66 -9.98
C CYS A 199 5.17 -22.56 -11.21
N LEU A 200 3.93 -22.97 -11.50
CA LEU A 200 3.62 -23.77 -12.69
C LEU A 200 3.98 -23.04 -13.98
N TYR A 201 3.74 -21.74 -14.05
CA TYR A 201 4.13 -20.91 -15.19
C TYR A 201 5.65 -20.81 -15.36
N VAL A 202 6.40 -20.58 -14.28
CA VAL A 202 7.87 -20.54 -14.35
C VAL A 202 8.43 -21.89 -14.84
N VAL A 203 7.89 -23.00 -14.34
CA VAL A 203 8.29 -24.35 -14.77
C VAL A 203 7.93 -24.58 -16.24
N SER A 204 6.75 -24.17 -16.70
CA SER A 204 6.36 -24.33 -18.11
C SER A 204 7.28 -23.57 -19.04
N LYS A 205 7.69 -22.33 -18.66
CA LYS A 205 8.66 -21.55 -19.44
C LYS A 205 10.05 -22.17 -19.45
N TYR A 206 10.50 -22.76 -18.36
CA TYR A 206 11.76 -23.49 -18.31
C TYR A 206 11.75 -24.73 -19.22
N LEU A 207 10.63 -25.45 -19.26
CA LEU A 207 10.46 -26.65 -20.09
C LEU A 207 10.13 -26.33 -21.57
N GLY A 208 9.84 -25.07 -21.91
CA GLY A 208 9.39 -24.70 -23.24
C GLY A 208 7.98 -25.20 -23.56
N GLU A 209 7.15 -25.43 -22.54
CA GLU A 209 5.77 -25.89 -22.68
C GLU A 209 4.78 -24.72 -22.68
N ASP A 210 3.93 -24.69 -23.71
CA ASP A 210 2.80 -23.79 -23.80
C ASP A 210 1.57 -24.40 -23.12
N SER A 211 1.00 -23.64 -22.19
CA SER A 211 -0.24 -24.01 -21.49
C SER A 211 -1.31 -22.96 -21.78
N PRO A 212 -2.37 -23.31 -22.54
CA PRO A 212 -3.51 -22.42 -22.76
C PRO A 212 -4.16 -21.97 -21.44
N PHE A 213 -4.25 -22.88 -20.47
CA PHE A 213 -4.80 -22.59 -19.14
C PHE A 213 -3.99 -21.53 -18.39
N LEU A 214 -2.66 -21.69 -18.31
CA LEU A 214 -1.81 -20.70 -17.62
C LEU A 214 -1.82 -19.36 -18.35
N THR A 215 -1.87 -19.38 -19.68
CA THR A 215 -2.00 -18.17 -20.50
C THR A 215 -3.29 -17.42 -20.18
N GLU A 216 -4.42 -18.11 -20.13
CA GLU A 216 -5.72 -17.53 -19.78
C GLU A 216 -5.72 -16.94 -18.36
N VAL A 217 -5.35 -17.75 -17.37
CA VAL A 217 -5.43 -17.36 -15.95
C VAL A 217 -4.49 -16.20 -15.61
N LEU A 218 -3.32 -16.12 -16.24
CA LEU A 218 -2.35 -15.04 -15.98
C LEU A 218 -2.56 -13.80 -16.84
N SER A 219 -3.40 -13.87 -17.88
CA SER A 219 -3.71 -12.71 -18.74
C SER A 219 -4.65 -11.68 -18.10
N SER A 220 -5.35 -12.05 -17.03
CA SER A 220 -6.34 -11.18 -16.41
C SER A 220 -5.66 -10.09 -15.57
N PRO A 221 -5.90 -8.80 -15.85
CA PRO A 221 -5.24 -7.71 -15.14
C PRO A 221 -5.81 -7.53 -13.72
N TRP A 222 -4.93 -7.22 -12.77
CA TRP A 222 -5.31 -6.84 -11.41
C TRP A 222 -5.70 -5.36 -11.36
N ARG A 223 -6.91 -5.03 -11.80
CA ARG A 223 -7.36 -3.63 -11.89
C ARG A 223 -7.59 -2.95 -10.54
N LEU A 224 -7.70 -3.71 -9.45
CA LEU A 224 -7.69 -3.17 -8.10
C LEU A 224 -6.60 -3.88 -7.30
N SER A 225 -5.50 -3.21 -7.03
CA SER A 225 -4.43 -3.71 -6.18
C SER A 225 -4.47 -3.03 -4.83
N THR A 226 -4.57 -3.83 -3.77
CA THR A 226 -4.77 -3.35 -2.40
C THR A 226 -3.70 -3.89 -1.46
N SER A 227 -3.34 -3.10 -0.45
CA SER A 227 -2.47 -3.55 0.63
C SER A 227 -2.78 -2.82 1.92
N GLN A 228 -2.85 -3.57 3.01
CA GLN A 228 -2.86 -3.00 4.34
C GLN A 228 -1.41 -2.83 4.81
N THR A 229 -1.00 -1.59 5.13
CA THR A 229 0.24 -1.39 5.89
C THR A 229 -0.12 -1.41 7.37
N PRO A 230 0.30 -2.44 8.12
CA PRO A 230 -0.05 -2.53 9.53
C PRO A 230 0.68 -1.46 10.32
N HIS A 231 -0.02 -0.92 11.31
CA HIS A 231 0.53 0.01 12.30
C HIS A 231 0.83 -0.77 13.60
N GLN A 232 1.60 -0.20 14.52
CA GLN A 232 2.06 -0.85 15.75
C GLN A 232 2.96 -2.07 15.49
N GLN A 233 3.93 -1.89 14.60
CA GLN A 233 5.02 -2.85 14.39
C GLN A 233 6.04 -2.86 15.53
N THR A 234 6.05 -1.84 16.38
CA THR A 234 6.85 -1.78 17.61
C THR A 234 5.97 -1.61 18.85
N ASN A 235 6.49 -1.97 20.03
CA ASN A 235 5.86 -1.70 21.33
C ASN A 235 6.34 -0.38 21.97
N LYS A 236 7.08 0.45 21.22
CA LYS A 236 7.74 1.65 21.75
C LYS A 236 6.87 2.91 21.68
N LEU A 237 5.91 2.96 20.77
CA LEU A 237 5.03 4.12 20.56
C LEU A 237 3.57 3.80 20.89
N ASP A 238 3.03 4.50 21.89
CA ASP A 238 1.60 4.49 22.18
C ASP A 238 0.91 5.63 21.44
N LEU A 239 0.38 5.32 20.27
CA LEU A 239 -0.28 6.28 19.38
C LEU A 239 -1.60 6.83 19.94
N MET A 240 -2.18 6.19 20.97
CA MET A 240 -3.33 6.76 21.67
C MET A 240 -2.90 7.91 22.58
N LYS A 241 -1.71 7.81 23.17
CA LYS A 241 -1.11 8.88 23.97
C LYS A 241 -0.43 9.95 23.12
N HIS A 242 0.03 9.56 21.93
CA HIS A 242 0.77 10.40 20.99
C HIS A 242 0.08 10.48 19.62
N PRO A 243 -1.16 10.99 19.55
CA PRO A 243 -1.92 11.07 18.29
C PRO A 243 -1.25 11.96 17.23
N GLU A 244 -0.43 12.93 17.64
CA GLU A 244 0.34 13.81 16.77
C GLU A 244 1.40 13.07 15.92
N HIS A 245 1.75 11.85 16.30
CA HIS A 245 2.70 10.99 15.60
C HIS A 245 2.05 9.97 14.67
N ILE A 246 0.72 10.03 14.51
CA ILE A 246 0.01 9.20 13.55
C ILE A 246 0.45 9.58 12.13
N SER A 247 1.13 8.66 11.46
CA SER A 247 1.50 8.80 10.06
C SER A 247 0.40 8.25 9.15
N ALA A 248 0.15 8.96 8.04
CA ALA A 248 -0.65 8.43 6.95
C ALA A 248 0.01 7.22 6.25
N GLY A 249 1.29 6.96 6.54
CA GLY A 249 2.14 5.94 5.95
C GLY A 249 2.30 6.07 4.43
N GLY A 250 2.35 4.95 3.72
CA GLY A 250 2.78 4.88 2.32
C GLY A 250 1.74 4.28 1.37
N GLY A 251 1.90 4.61 0.09
CA GLY A 251 1.14 4.03 -1.02
C GLY A 251 2.04 3.60 -2.18
N PHE A 252 1.42 2.96 -3.17
CA PHE A 252 2.07 2.45 -4.38
C PHE A 252 1.23 2.83 -5.62
N GLY A 253 1.82 2.77 -6.80
CA GLY A 253 1.14 3.00 -8.08
C GLY A 253 0.22 1.84 -8.50
N PRO A 254 -0.69 2.02 -9.47
CA PRO A 254 -1.49 0.90 -9.99
C PRO A 254 -0.60 -0.13 -10.71
N VAL A 255 -1.03 -1.40 -10.70
CA VAL A 255 -0.34 -2.51 -11.40
C VAL A 255 -0.90 -2.77 -12.80
N ALA A 256 -2.00 -2.10 -13.16
CA ALA A 256 -2.62 -2.12 -14.47
C ALA A 256 -2.86 -0.67 -14.92
N ASP A 257 -2.70 -0.39 -16.21
CA ASP A 257 -2.86 0.96 -16.77
C ASP A 257 -4.28 1.51 -16.60
N ASP A 258 -5.27 0.63 -16.58
CA ASP A 258 -6.69 0.92 -16.39
C ASP A 258 -7.20 0.56 -14.99
N GLY A 259 -6.31 0.55 -14.00
CA GLY A 259 -6.59 0.14 -12.63
C GLY A 259 -6.24 1.17 -11.55
N TYR A 260 -6.38 0.72 -10.30
CA TYR A 260 -6.08 1.48 -9.09
C TYR A 260 -5.09 0.75 -8.20
N GLY A 261 -4.20 1.51 -7.55
CA GLY A 261 -3.48 1.09 -6.35
C GLY A 261 -4.14 1.71 -5.11
N VAL A 262 -4.43 0.90 -4.08
CA VAL A 262 -5.02 1.37 -2.83
C VAL A 262 -4.26 0.80 -1.64
N SER A 263 -3.42 1.61 -1.02
CA SER A 263 -2.85 1.30 0.29
C SER A 263 -3.73 1.89 1.37
N TYR A 264 -3.96 1.16 2.47
CA TYR A 264 -4.68 1.71 3.60
C TYR A 264 -4.03 1.37 4.95
N ILE A 265 -4.24 2.28 5.89
CA ILE A 265 -3.71 2.19 7.26
C ILE A 265 -4.84 2.48 8.23
N ILE A 266 -5.00 1.59 9.19
CA ILE A 266 -5.94 1.75 10.30
C ILE A 266 -5.15 2.29 11.48
N ALA A 267 -5.36 3.57 11.81
CA ALA A 267 -4.69 4.26 12.90
C ALA A 267 -5.62 4.46 14.09
N GLY A 268 -5.25 3.94 15.26
CA GLY A 268 -6.11 4.02 16.45
C GLY A 268 -7.45 3.29 16.26
N GLU A 269 -8.50 3.78 16.91
CA GLU A 269 -9.85 3.21 16.83
C GLU A 269 -10.74 3.86 15.76
N ASP A 270 -10.45 5.11 15.36
CA ASP A 270 -11.38 5.96 14.60
C ASP A 270 -10.81 6.54 13.29
N VAL A 271 -9.54 6.29 12.99
CA VAL A 271 -8.85 6.89 11.84
C VAL A 271 -8.43 5.84 10.82
N ILE A 272 -8.68 6.12 9.55
CA ILE A 272 -8.20 5.33 8.43
C ILE A 272 -7.63 6.27 7.36
N PHE A 273 -6.44 5.96 6.87
CA PHE A 273 -5.86 6.62 5.70
C PHE A 273 -5.96 5.71 4.49
N PHE A 274 -6.31 6.26 3.33
CA PHE A 274 -6.23 5.57 2.05
C PHE A 274 -5.35 6.37 1.09
N HIS A 275 -4.29 5.75 0.59
CA HIS A 275 -3.53 6.25 -0.56
C HIS A 275 -4.09 5.60 -1.82
N VAL A 276 -4.83 6.37 -2.59
CA VAL A 276 -5.47 5.92 -3.84
C VAL A 276 -4.65 6.46 -5.00
N SER A 277 -4.17 5.58 -5.88
CA SER A 277 -3.42 5.94 -7.08
C SER A 277 -4.05 5.35 -8.33
N CYS A 278 -3.90 6.05 -9.46
CA CYS A 278 -4.21 5.55 -10.80
C CYS A 278 -3.37 6.31 -11.85
N LYS A 279 -3.61 6.06 -13.14
CA LYS A 279 -2.95 6.79 -14.23
C LYS A 279 -3.83 7.91 -14.78
N ASN A 280 -3.28 9.12 -14.93
CA ASN A 280 -3.96 10.26 -15.55
C ASN A 280 -4.35 9.97 -17.01
N SER A 281 -3.54 9.17 -17.71
CA SER A 281 -3.75 8.73 -19.09
C SER A 281 -4.98 7.82 -19.26
N CYS A 282 -5.49 7.22 -18.17
CA CYS A 282 -6.66 6.37 -18.24
C CYS A 282 -7.95 7.17 -18.01
N PRO A 283 -8.81 7.36 -19.04
CA PRO A 283 -9.98 8.24 -18.96
C PRO A 283 -11.09 7.73 -18.04
N THR A 284 -11.06 6.44 -17.68
CA THR A 284 -12.05 5.79 -16.82
C THR A 284 -11.64 5.75 -15.35
N THR A 285 -10.39 6.11 -15.03
CA THR A 285 -9.91 6.16 -13.64
C THR A 285 -9.79 7.60 -13.13
N GLY A 286 -9.80 7.76 -11.81
CA GLY A 286 -9.50 9.04 -11.16
C GLY A 286 -9.42 8.87 -9.65
N ALA A 287 -8.26 9.17 -9.06
CA ALA A 287 -7.95 8.81 -7.68
C ALA A 287 -8.90 9.51 -6.70
N ARG A 288 -9.16 10.81 -6.91
CA ARG A 288 -10.11 11.58 -6.09
C ARG A 288 -11.54 11.05 -6.22
N LYS A 289 -12.01 10.79 -7.44
CA LYS A 289 -13.37 10.26 -7.68
C LYS A 289 -13.55 8.90 -7.02
N PHE A 290 -12.52 8.06 -7.09
CA PHE A 290 -12.56 6.75 -6.45
C PHE A 290 -12.54 6.86 -4.92
N ALA A 291 -11.74 7.77 -4.35
CA ALA A 291 -11.76 8.07 -2.93
C ALA A 291 -13.13 8.56 -2.43
N GLU A 292 -13.84 9.38 -3.21
CA GLU A 292 -15.22 9.78 -2.91
C GLU A 292 -16.17 8.57 -2.89
N GLN A 293 -15.99 7.59 -3.79
CA GLN A 293 -16.76 6.33 -3.76
C GLN A 293 -16.40 5.46 -2.55
N ILE A 294 -15.13 5.43 -2.12
CA ILE A 294 -14.70 4.75 -0.89
C ILE A 294 -15.41 5.37 0.32
N GLN A 295 -15.37 6.70 0.45
CA GLN A 295 -16.02 7.40 1.57
C GLN A 295 -17.53 7.14 1.58
N LYS A 296 -18.18 7.16 0.41
CA LYS A 296 -19.60 6.83 0.29
C LYS A 296 -19.88 5.36 0.65
N ALA A 297 -19.03 4.43 0.22
CA ALA A 297 -19.18 3.01 0.54
C ALA A 297 -19.08 2.77 2.05
N LEU A 298 -18.08 3.36 2.70
CA LEU A 298 -17.89 3.32 4.16
C LEU A 298 -19.14 3.84 4.90
N ALA A 299 -19.65 5.02 4.50
CA ALA A 299 -20.85 5.60 5.10
C ALA A 299 -22.10 4.71 4.92
N ASP A 300 -22.33 4.19 3.71
CA ASP A 300 -23.48 3.35 3.42
C ASP A 300 -23.43 2.02 4.19
N VAL A 301 -22.25 1.41 4.32
CA VAL A 301 -22.08 0.19 5.12
C VAL A 301 -22.32 0.48 6.60
N LYS A 302 -21.81 1.60 7.12
CA LYS A 302 -22.06 2.01 8.52
C LYS A 302 -23.56 2.20 8.79
N ASN A 303 -24.24 2.99 7.95
CA ASN A 303 -25.68 3.23 8.05
C ASN A 303 -26.48 1.93 7.99
N MET A 304 -26.04 0.97 7.17
CA MET A 304 -26.68 -0.33 7.04
C MET A 304 -26.62 -1.15 8.34
N PHE A 305 -25.56 -1.03 9.14
CA PHE A 305 -25.47 -1.67 10.46
C PHE A 305 -26.25 -0.90 11.53
N GLU A 306 -26.20 0.43 11.53
CA GLU A 306 -26.90 1.26 12.51
C GLU A 306 -28.43 1.19 12.35
N ALA A 307 -28.95 1.12 11.12
CA ALA A 307 -30.38 1.00 10.85
C ALA A 307 -31.01 -0.32 11.32
N LYS A 308 -30.21 -1.29 11.78
CA LYS A 308 -30.69 -2.57 12.33
C LYS A 308 -30.94 -2.50 13.84
N ASP A 309 -30.31 -1.55 14.52
CA ASP A 309 -30.42 -1.35 15.97
C ASP A 309 -31.50 -0.32 16.36
N SER A 310 -32.23 0.20 15.37
CA SER A 310 -33.39 1.11 15.48
C SER A 310 -34.67 0.43 15.00
#